data_AF-A0A815KLN2-F1
#
_entry.id   AF-A0A815KLN2-F1
#
_cell.length_a   1.000
_cell.length_b   1.000
_cell.length_c   1.000
_cell.angle_alpha   90.00
_cell.angle_beta   90.00
_cell.angle_gamma   90.00
#
_symmetry.space_group_name_H-M   'P 1'
#
loop_
_entity.id
_entity.type
_entity.pdbx_description
1 polymer ?
#
loop_
_entity_poly.entity_id
_entity_poly.type
_entity_poly.pdbx_seq_one_letter_code
_entity_poly.pdbx_strand_id
1 'polypeptide(L)'
;MINLEELNLCLQIARSNTTFIDGNQLYNQFLISMTKLKKFTFNINTFVHYRNVNVELQSNEEIQRSFTGRFYQEVFSHVKINPSERVGECHIYSLPYNFEYYFNVDNSFSGGRFEKVRQLRMYDPFGFTFELFHRISQDFPCLEYLNITNGRAMRVKPDLCTSVITFPYLKFLNLREAHDDYGVFFLLKQYVHLPQLACLRVRQASLEKITKNFTSDPMTLNLSKVKDLNVGLWFAPLATFHMYFSA
;
A
#
# COMPACT_ATOMS: atom_id res chain seq x y z
N MET A 1 -3.20 31.75 21.55
CA MET A 1 -2.60 30.45 21.93
C MET A 1 -3.60 29.35 21.58
N ILE A 2 -3.16 28.32 20.85
CA ILE A 2 -4.02 27.21 20.46
C ILE A 2 -4.11 26.24 21.64
N ASN A 3 -5.32 26.01 22.17
CA ASN A 3 -5.58 25.08 23.29
C ASN A 3 -5.81 23.64 22.79
N LEU A 4 -4.93 23.14 21.92
CA LEU A 4 -5.05 21.79 21.35
C LEU A 4 -4.29 20.79 22.23
N GLU A 5 -4.98 19.78 22.75
CA GLU A 5 -4.37 18.73 23.59
C GLU A 5 -3.98 17.47 22.80
N GLU A 6 -4.68 17.16 21.72
CA GLU A 6 -4.38 16.01 20.85
C GLU A 6 -4.37 16.42 19.37
N LEU A 7 -3.39 15.92 18.63
CA LEU A 7 -3.28 16.14 17.18
C LEU A 7 -2.92 14.83 16.47
N ASN A 8 -3.72 14.47 15.46
CA ASN A 8 -3.43 13.38 14.53
C ASN A 8 -3.12 14.00 13.16
N LEU A 9 -1.86 13.96 12.73
CA LEU A 9 -1.40 14.56 11.49
C LEU A 9 -1.18 13.49 10.41
N CYS A 10 -1.96 13.53 9.34
CA CYS A 10 -1.58 12.86 8.10
C CYS A 10 -1.18 13.88 7.07
N LEU A 11 0.02 13.73 6.52
CA LEU A 11 0.59 14.65 5.55
C LEU A 11 1.23 13.87 4.41
N GLN A 12 0.84 14.19 3.18
CA GLN A 12 1.57 13.78 1.99
C GLN A 12 2.08 15.03 1.29
N ILE A 13 3.38 15.12 1.06
CA ILE A 13 3.99 16.34 0.53
C ILE A 13 5.11 16.02 -0.45
N ALA A 14 5.10 16.72 -1.59
CA ALA A 14 6.21 16.72 -2.54
C ALA A 14 7.05 17.98 -2.35
N ARG A 15 8.37 17.83 -2.28
CA ARG A 15 9.35 18.90 -2.11
C ARG A 15 10.38 18.84 -3.23
N SER A 16 10.89 19.99 -3.64
CA SER A 16 11.89 20.09 -4.71
C SER A 16 13.21 20.63 -4.14
N ASN A 17 14.31 19.93 -4.39
CA ASN A 17 15.67 20.30 -3.95
C ASN A 17 15.80 20.55 -2.43
N THR A 18 15.16 19.74 -1.59
CA THR A 18 15.26 19.82 -0.12
C THR A 18 15.48 18.44 0.51
N THR A 19 15.61 18.39 1.83
CA THR A 19 15.59 17.14 2.60
C THR A 19 14.17 16.66 2.87
N PHE A 20 14.06 15.45 3.43
CA PHE A 20 12.82 14.94 4.01
C PHE A 20 12.37 15.80 5.20
N ILE A 21 11.09 15.67 5.57
CA ILE A 21 10.62 16.20 6.85
C ILE A 21 11.17 15.31 7.96
N ASP A 22 11.89 15.91 8.91
CA ASP A 22 12.43 15.24 10.09
C ASP A 22 11.79 15.75 11.39
N GLY A 23 12.21 15.18 12.52
CA GLY A 23 11.69 15.54 13.85
C GLY A 23 12.06 16.96 14.28
N ASN A 24 13.18 17.49 13.80
CA ASN A 24 13.61 18.86 14.07
C ASN A 24 12.70 19.87 13.38
N GLN A 25 12.41 19.64 12.09
CA GLN A 25 11.55 20.49 11.30
C GLN A 25 10.12 20.49 11.87
N LEU A 26 9.56 19.32 12.18
CA LEU A 26 8.22 19.21 12.76
C LEU A 26 8.12 19.95 14.10
N TYR A 27 9.13 19.82 14.94
CA TYR A 27 9.16 20.49 16.24
C TYR A 27 9.20 22.01 16.09
N ASN A 28 10.16 22.51 15.30
CA ASN A 28 10.41 23.94 15.15
C ASN A 28 9.26 24.67 14.43
N GLN A 29 8.60 24.01 13.48
CA GLN A 29 7.54 24.64 12.68
C GLN A 29 6.15 24.54 13.31
N PHE A 30 5.87 23.45 14.04
CA PHE A 30 4.52 23.18 14.55
C PHE A 30 4.51 23.09 16.07
N LEU A 31 5.26 22.14 16.62
CA LEU A 31 5.04 21.72 18.01
C LEU A 31 5.50 22.74 19.05
N ILE A 32 6.51 23.56 18.75
CA ILE A 32 6.99 24.58 19.69
C ILE A 32 5.90 25.59 20.08
N SER A 33 4.90 25.79 19.21
CA SER A 33 3.77 26.68 19.44
C SER A 33 2.58 26.01 20.14
N MET A 34 2.58 24.66 20.23
CA MET A 34 1.47 23.85 20.75
C MET A 34 1.75 23.41 22.20
N THR A 35 1.91 24.36 23.11
CA THR A 35 2.36 24.12 24.49
C THR A 35 1.42 23.26 25.34
N LYS A 36 0.15 23.08 24.92
CA LYS A 36 -0.83 22.22 25.59
C LYS A 36 -0.96 20.83 24.96
N LEU A 37 -0.21 20.54 23.91
CA LEU A 37 -0.30 19.27 23.21
C LEU A 37 0.27 18.15 24.09
N LYS A 38 -0.60 17.22 24.47
CA LYS A 38 -0.27 16.04 25.27
C LYS A 38 -0.05 14.81 24.40
N LYS A 39 -0.69 14.76 23.24
CA LYS A 39 -0.62 13.62 22.32
C LYS A 39 -0.46 14.09 20.89
N PHE A 40 0.58 13.58 20.23
CA PHE A 40 0.82 13.82 18.82
C PHE A 40 1.03 12.50 18.11
N THR A 41 0.11 12.14 17.21
CA THR A 41 0.29 11.01 16.30
C THR A 41 0.43 11.52 14.89
N PHE A 42 1.26 10.87 14.08
CA PHE A 42 1.48 11.32 12.72
C PHE A 42 1.77 10.17 11.75
N ASN A 43 1.48 10.44 10.48
CA ASN A 43 1.73 9.61 9.31
C ASN A 43 2.10 10.54 8.15
N ILE A 44 3.39 10.68 7.87
CA ILE A 44 3.91 11.69 6.95
C ILE A 44 4.70 10.99 5.84
N ASN A 45 4.28 11.20 4.59
CA ASN A 45 5.02 10.77 3.41
C ASN A 45 5.58 12.00 2.70
N THR A 46 6.91 12.09 2.64
CA THR A 46 7.62 13.14 1.93
C THR A 46 8.24 12.57 0.65
N PHE A 47 7.93 13.18 -0.48
CA PHE A 47 8.59 12.92 -1.76
C PHE A 47 9.56 14.07 -2.04
N VAL A 48 10.78 13.74 -2.45
CA VAL A 48 11.78 14.73 -2.82
C VAL A 48 12.21 14.46 -4.25
N HIS A 49 12.11 15.48 -5.10
CA HIS A 49 12.79 15.50 -6.39
C HIS A 49 14.05 16.36 -6.27
N TYR A 50 15.21 15.81 -6.59
CA TYR A 50 16.48 16.54 -6.54
C TYR A 50 17.09 16.72 -7.93
N ARG A 51 17.45 17.96 -8.27
CA ARG A 51 18.10 18.26 -9.55
C ARG A 51 19.60 17.93 -9.53
N ASN A 52 20.24 18.07 -8.37
CA ASN A 52 21.68 17.85 -8.19
C ASN A 52 21.98 16.46 -7.63
N VAL A 53 22.99 15.79 -8.19
CA VAL A 53 23.40 14.42 -7.83
C VAL A 53 23.98 14.34 -6.40
N ASN A 54 24.31 15.48 -5.78
CA ASN A 54 25.00 15.56 -4.48
C ASN A 54 24.06 15.78 -3.28
N VAL A 55 22.74 15.59 -3.42
CA VAL A 55 21.83 15.69 -2.27
C VAL A 55 21.94 14.40 -1.46
N GLU A 56 22.68 14.45 -0.36
CA GLU A 56 22.66 13.39 0.66
C GLU A 56 21.31 13.42 1.37
N LEU A 57 20.48 12.42 1.05
CA LEU A 57 19.19 12.23 1.72
C LEU A 57 19.41 11.42 2.99
N GLN A 58 18.69 11.82 4.05
CA GLN A 58 18.81 11.22 5.37
C GLN A 58 18.43 9.74 5.35
N SER A 59 19.19 8.92 6.08
CA SER A 59 18.86 7.49 6.29
C SER A 59 17.68 7.30 7.25
N ASN A 60 17.19 6.06 7.36
CA ASN A 60 16.16 5.72 8.35
C ASN A 60 16.62 6.03 9.78
N GLU A 61 17.85 5.67 10.11
CA GLU A 61 18.43 5.87 11.43
C GLU A 61 18.58 7.36 11.76
N GLU A 62 18.98 8.17 10.79
CA GLU A 62 19.09 9.62 10.95
C GLU A 62 17.74 10.29 11.15
N ILE A 63 16.74 9.88 10.35
CA ILE A 63 15.36 10.35 10.50
C ILE A 63 14.84 9.97 11.88
N GLN A 64 14.88 8.70 12.27
CA GLN A 64 14.36 8.26 13.58
C GLN A 64 15.08 8.95 14.75
N ARG A 65 16.41 9.09 14.67
CA ARG A 65 17.21 9.77 15.70
C ARG A 65 16.81 11.24 15.88
N SER A 66 16.32 11.91 14.84
CA SER A 66 15.85 13.30 14.94
C SER A 66 14.61 13.46 15.83
N PHE A 67 13.89 12.36 16.13
CA PHE A 67 12.75 12.33 17.04
C PHE A 67 13.13 11.94 18.49
N THR A 68 14.33 11.42 18.73
CA THR A 68 14.79 10.99 20.05
C THR A 68 14.84 12.17 21.04
N GLY A 69 14.35 11.97 22.27
CA GLY A 69 14.41 12.97 23.34
C GLY A 69 13.42 14.13 23.20
N ARG A 70 12.41 14.00 22.33
CA ARG A 70 11.35 14.99 22.12
C ARG A 70 9.98 14.44 22.55
N PHE A 71 8.91 15.22 22.36
CA PHE A 71 7.50 14.89 22.69
C PHE A 71 6.90 13.67 21.94
N TYR A 72 7.71 12.91 21.23
CA TYR A 72 7.25 11.83 20.37
C TYR A 72 7.31 10.49 21.11
N GLN A 73 6.35 9.63 20.80
CA GLN A 73 6.44 8.20 21.11
C GLN A 73 7.55 7.53 20.26
N GLU A 74 7.62 6.21 20.25
CA GLU A 74 8.43 5.49 19.26
C GLU A 74 8.03 5.94 17.84
N VAL A 75 9.05 6.29 17.04
CA VAL A 75 8.88 6.73 15.65
C VAL A 75 9.57 5.72 14.77
N PHE A 76 8.89 5.31 13.71
CA PHE A 76 9.48 4.49 12.67
C PHE A 76 9.57 5.29 11.38
N SER A 77 10.55 4.94 10.56
CA SER A 77 10.73 5.53 9.24
C SER A 77 11.00 4.47 8.20
N HIS A 78 10.63 4.80 6.97
CA HIS A 78 10.97 4.06 5.78
C HIS A 78 11.45 5.04 4.70
N VAL A 79 12.76 5.07 4.49
CA VAL A 79 13.45 5.87 3.48
C VAL A 79 13.77 5.00 2.27
N LYS A 80 13.40 5.51 1.10
CA LYS A 80 13.73 4.98 -0.21
C LYS A 80 14.38 6.06 -1.05
N ILE A 81 15.45 5.69 -1.74
CA ILE A 81 16.16 6.58 -2.65
C ILE A 81 16.29 5.87 -3.99
N ASN A 82 15.85 6.53 -5.06
CA ASN A 82 16.07 6.11 -6.43
C ASN A 82 17.01 7.12 -7.13
N PRO A 83 18.33 6.84 -7.15
CA PRO A 83 19.30 7.71 -7.79
C PRO A 83 19.05 7.91 -9.28
N SER A 84 18.54 6.89 -9.98
CA SER A 84 18.31 6.95 -11.42
C SER A 84 17.20 7.92 -11.81
N GLU A 85 16.14 7.99 -11.00
CA GLU A 85 15.00 8.89 -11.21
C GLU A 85 15.17 10.22 -10.47
N ARG A 86 16.22 10.33 -9.65
CA ARG A 86 16.49 11.48 -8.76
C ARG A 86 15.31 11.78 -7.82
N VAL A 87 14.75 10.71 -7.27
CA VAL A 87 13.61 10.77 -6.35
C VAL A 87 13.99 10.11 -5.03
N GLY A 88 13.63 10.76 -3.92
CA GLY A 88 13.59 10.16 -2.59
C GLY A 88 12.17 10.11 -2.08
N GLU A 89 11.83 9.06 -1.35
CA GLU A 89 10.61 8.97 -0.56
C GLU A 89 10.97 8.66 0.89
N CYS A 90 10.33 9.34 1.83
CA CYS A 90 10.45 9.04 3.24
C CYS A 90 9.05 9.00 3.85
N HIS A 91 8.68 7.84 4.36
CA HIS A 91 7.49 7.65 5.17
C HIS A 91 7.89 7.58 6.64
N ILE A 92 7.37 8.49 7.46
CA ILE A 92 7.57 8.50 8.90
C ILE A 92 6.24 8.41 9.62
N TYR A 93 6.20 7.69 10.74
CA TYR A 93 4.98 7.57 11.54
C TYR A 93 5.27 7.27 13.00
N SER A 94 4.35 7.71 13.85
CA SER A 94 4.34 7.42 15.29
C SER A 94 3.75 6.03 15.57
N LEU A 95 4.27 5.35 16.57
CA LEU A 95 3.74 4.11 17.12
C LEU A 95 3.07 4.35 18.50
N PRO A 96 1.94 3.67 18.80
CA PRO A 96 1.24 2.70 17.95
C PRO A 96 0.58 3.36 16.74
N TYR A 97 0.58 2.66 15.61
CA TYR A 97 0.01 3.17 14.37
C TYR A 97 -1.51 3.32 14.48
N ASN A 98 -2.02 4.55 14.29
CA ASN A 98 -3.41 4.87 14.61
C ASN A 98 -4.27 5.25 13.40
N PHE A 99 -3.73 5.17 12.18
CA PHE A 99 -4.43 5.59 10.96
C PHE A 99 -5.09 4.39 10.25
N GLU A 100 -6.17 4.67 9.54
CA GLU A 100 -6.92 3.65 8.76
C GLU A 100 -6.33 3.39 7.38
N TYR A 101 -5.33 4.15 6.96
CA TYR A 101 -4.70 4.04 5.66
C TYR A 101 -3.20 3.89 5.82
N TYR A 102 -2.57 3.16 4.91
CA TYR A 102 -1.11 3.11 4.78
C TYR A 102 -0.77 3.22 3.29
N PHE A 103 0.18 4.10 2.97
CA PHE A 103 0.52 4.45 1.59
C PHE A 103 1.90 3.93 1.20
N ASN A 104 2.02 3.51 -0.07
CA ASN A 104 3.26 3.17 -0.74
C ASN A 104 4.09 2.09 -0.06
N VAL A 105 3.43 1.00 0.34
CA VAL A 105 4.14 -0.22 0.68
C VAL A 105 4.86 -0.76 -0.55
N ASP A 106 6.12 -1.14 -0.34
CA ASP A 106 6.99 -1.72 -1.35
C ASP A 106 7.73 -2.98 -0.85
N ASN A 107 8.62 -3.55 -1.67
CA ASN A 107 9.36 -4.75 -1.29
C ASN A 107 10.31 -4.57 -0.09
N SER A 108 10.61 -3.33 0.31
CA SER A 108 11.43 -3.02 1.48
C SER A 108 10.64 -2.80 2.76
N PHE A 109 9.32 -2.99 2.73
CA PHE A 109 8.48 -3.02 3.92
C PHE A 109 8.95 -4.08 4.91
N SER A 110 9.43 -3.64 6.08
CA SER A 110 10.02 -4.49 7.13
C SER A 110 8.99 -5.24 7.97
N GLY A 111 7.72 -4.85 7.87
CA GLY A 111 6.63 -5.43 8.62
C GLY A 111 6.25 -4.68 9.90
N GLY A 112 5.24 -5.20 10.60
CA GLY A 112 4.71 -4.64 11.84
C GLY A 112 3.23 -5.00 12.05
N ARG A 113 2.61 -4.57 13.15
CA ARG A 113 1.19 -4.85 13.41
C ARG A 113 0.35 -3.59 13.23
N PHE A 114 -0.44 -3.55 12.16
CA PHE A 114 -1.23 -2.39 11.74
C PHE A 114 -2.74 -2.66 11.85
N GLU A 115 -3.23 -2.93 13.06
CA GLU A 115 -4.61 -3.40 13.30
C GLU A 115 -5.70 -2.42 12.85
N LYS A 116 -5.39 -1.12 12.81
CA LYS A 116 -6.34 -0.06 12.43
C LYS A 116 -6.38 0.20 10.93
N VAL A 117 -5.38 -0.25 10.18
CA VAL A 117 -5.35 -0.02 8.74
C VAL A 117 -6.44 -0.84 8.06
N ARG A 118 -7.24 -0.15 7.25
CA ARG A 118 -8.31 -0.68 6.41
C ARG A 118 -7.98 -0.50 4.93
N GLN A 119 -7.13 0.47 4.59
CA GLN A 119 -6.80 0.80 3.21
C GLN A 119 -5.28 0.78 2.98
N LEU A 120 -4.84 0.03 1.96
CA LEU A 120 -3.44 -0.10 1.61
C LEU A 120 -3.22 0.28 0.15
N ARG A 121 -2.22 1.12 -0.09
CA ARG A 121 -1.68 1.36 -1.44
C ARG A 121 -0.29 0.77 -1.53
N MET A 122 -0.05 0.00 -2.58
CA MET A 122 1.24 -0.60 -2.87
C MET A 122 1.78 -0.05 -4.19
N TYR A 123 3.05 0.34 -4.18
CA TYR A 123 3.80 0.75 -5.36
C TYR A 123 5.26 0.35 -5.22
N ASP A 124 5.82 -0.27 -6.25
CA ASP A 124 7.25 -0.56 -6.33
C ASP A 124 7.69 -0.43 -7.79
N PRO A 125 8.84 0.23 -8.07
CA PRO A 125 9.39 0.30 -9.43
C PRO A 125 9.79 -1.07 -9.99
N PHE A 126 9.92 -2.08 -9.12
CA PHE A 126 10.17 -3.47 -9.45
C PHE A 126 8.96 -4.34 -9.12
N GLY A 127 8.90 -5.56 -9.67
CA GLY A 127 7.85 -6.52 -9.34
C GLY A 127 7.81 -6.86 -7.85
N PHE A 128 6.61 -7.01 -7.29
CA PHE A 128 6.44 -7.50 -5.92
C PHE A 128 6.80 -8.98 -5.80
N THR A 129 7.22 -9.38 -4.60
CA THR A 129 7.43 -10.78 -4.26
C THR A 129 6.22 -11.40 -3.57
N PHE A 130 6.15 -12.73 -3.57
CA PHE A 130 5.11 -13.46 -2.85
C PHE A 130 5.20 -13.23 -1.33
N GLU A 131 6.43 -13.20 -0.80
CA GLU A 131 6.72 -13.02 0.63
C GLU A 131 6.20 -11.68 1.14
N LEU A 132 6.25 -10.64 0.30
CA LEU A 132 5.65 -9.36 0.64
C LEU A 132 4.15 -9.53 0.86
N PHE A 133 3.41 -10.12 -0.08
CA PHE A 133 1.97 -10.32 0.08
C PHE A 133 1.60 -11.20 1.28
N HIS A 134 2.42 -12.21 1.58
CA HIS A 134 2.27 -13.01 2.78
C HIS A 134 2.40 -12.14 4.04
N ARG A 135 3.45 -11.33 4.13
CA ARG A 135 3.66 -10.36 5.21
C ARG A 135 2.51 -9.36 5.31
N ILE A 136 2.03 -8.82 4.19
CA ILE A 136 0.89 -7.89 4.17
C ILE A 136 -0.37 -8.54 4.76
N SER A 137 -0.64 -9.80 4.44
CA SER A 137 -1.81 -10.49 5.01
C SER A 137 -1.76 -10.66 6.53
N GLN A 138 -0.56 -10.73 7.11
CA GLN A 138 -0.34 -10.88 8.55
C GLN A 138 -0.33 -9.53 9.27
N ASP A 139 0.34 -8.55 8.67
CA ASP A 139 0.61 -7.25 9.26
C ASP A 139 -0.59 -6.30 9.19
N PHE A 140 -1.49 -6.54 8.21
CA PHE A 140 -2.73 -5.78 7.99
C PHE A 140 -3.95 -6.70 8.12
N PRO A 141 -4.22 -7.27 9.32
CA PRO A 141 -5.21 -8.34 9.50
C PRO A 141 -6.65 -7.91 9.20
N CYS A 142 -6.91 -6.61 9.17
CA CYS A 142 -8.23 -6.02 8.94
C CYS A 142 -8.32 -5.25 7.61
N LEU A 143 -7.43 -5.54 6.64
CA LEU A 143 -7.40 -4.85 5.35
C LEU A 143 -8.71 -5.04 4.57
N GLU A 144 -9.35 -3.94 4.17
CA GLU A 144 -10.60 -3.94 3.40
C GLU A 144 -10.42 -3.45 1.96
N TYR A 145 -9.44 -2.58 1.73
CA TYR A 145 -9.17 -1.96 0.43
C TYR A 145 -7.70 -2.13 0.07
N LEU A 146 -7.42 -2.77 -1.07
CA LEU A 146 -6.08 -2.95 -1.60
C LEU A 146 -5.98 -2.36 -3.00
N ASN A 147 -5.06 -1.41 -3.17
CA ASN A 147 -4.72 -0.83 -4.45
C ASN A 147 -3.27 -1.14 -4.80
N ILE A 148 -3.07 -1.85 -5.91
CA ILE A 148 -1.75 -2.23 -6.41
C ILE A 148 -1.49 -1.46 -7.70
N THR A 149 -0.42 -0.67 -7.68
CA THR A 149 0.06 0.09 -8.84
C THR A 149 1.47 -0.39 -9.14
N ASN A 150 1.60 -1.36 -10.04
CA ASN A 150 2.88 -1.95 -10.40
C ASN A 150 2.81 -2.57 -11.79
N GLY A 151 3.38 -1.88 -12.78
CA GLY A 151 3.39 -2.36 -14.17
C GLY A 151 4.37 -3.50 -14.44
N ARG A 152 5.16 -3.94 -13.46
CA ARG A 152 6.15 -5.02 -13.60
C ARG A 152 5.57 -6.36 -13.17
N ALA A 153 5.93 -7.40 -13.92
CA ALA A 153 5.66 -8.79 -13.56
C ALA A 153 6.17 -9.14 -12.15
N MET A 154 5.50 -10.07 -11.47
CA MET A 154 5.94 -10.56 -10.16
C MET A 154 7.33 -11.19 -10.27
N ARG A 155 8.20 -10.93 -9.29
CA ARG A 155 9.60 -11.40 -9.32
C ARG A 155 9.73 -12.92 -9.18
N VAL A 156 8.83 -13.54 -8.42
CA VAL A 156 8.79 -14.99 -8.19
C VAL A 156 7.37 -15.45 -8.51
N LYS A 157 7.26 -16.48 -9.35
CA LYS A 157 5.96 -17.05 -9.70
C LYS A 157 5.38 -17.81 -8.50
N PRO A 158 4.07 -17.66 -8.22
CA PRO A 158 3.43 -18.31 -7.09
C PRO A 158 3.50 -19.86 -7.11
N ASP A 159 3.80 -20.46 -8.26
CA ASP A 159 3.88 -21.93 -8.44
C ASP A 159 4.93 -22.63 -7.55
N LEU A 160 5.82 -21.86 -6.93
CA LEU A 160 6.81 -22.35 -5.98
C LEU A 160 6.35 -22.31 -4.51
N CYS A 161 5.17 -21.73 -4.24
CA CYS A 161 4.67 -21.50 -2.89
C CYS A 161 3.53 -22.47 -2.55
N THR A 162 3.62 -23.13 -1.40
CA THR A 162 2.66 -24.15 -0.95
C THR A 162 1.53 -23.59 -0.09
N SER A 163 1.62 -22.33 0.34
CA SER A 163 0.64 -21.71 1.25
C SER A 163 -0.29 -20.75 0.50
N VAL A 164 -1.60 -20.89 0.75
CA VAL A 164 -2.61 -19.95 0.27
C VAL A 164 -2.64 -18.74 1.19
N ILE A 165 -2.47 -17.53 0.65
CA ILE A 165 -2.59 -16.29 1.41
C ILE A 165 -4.08 -15.95 1.55
N THR A 166 -4.52 -15.60 2.76
CA THR A 166 -5.92 -15.22 2.98
C THR A 166 -6.01 -13.75 3.36
N PHE A 167 -6.86 -13.00 2.65
CA PHE A 167 -7.26 -11.66 3.06
C PHE A 167 -8.72 -11.69 3.52
N PRO A 168 -8.98 -11.93 4.81
CA PRO A 168 -10.30 -12.30 5.29
C PRO A 168 -11.35 -11.19 5.16
N TYR A 169 -10.92 -9.92 5.15
CA TYR A 169 -11.81 -8.74 5.12
C TYR A 169 -11.69 -7.92 3.84
N LEU A 170 -10.90 -8.36 2.85
CA LEU A 170 -10.69 -7.58 1.63
C LEU A 170 -11.96 -7.53 0.80
N LYS A 171 -12.58 -6.34 0.75
CA LYS A 171 -13.83 -6.07 0.02
C LYS A 171 -13.56 -5.46 -1.34
N PHE A 172 -12.49 -4.67 -1.46
CA PHE A 172 -12.15 -3.94 -2.66
C PHE A 172 -10.71 -4.25 -3.10
N LEU A 173 -10.55 -4.65 -4.35
CA LEU A 173 -9.26 -4.90 -4.98
C LEU A 173 -9.14 -4.09 -6.28
N ASN A 174 -8.11 -3.25 -6.38
CA ASN A 174 -7.78 -2.53 -7.61
C ASN A 174 -6.41 -2.94 -8.15
N LEU A 175 -6.46 -3.51 -9.35
CA LEU A 175 -5.35 -4.02 -10.16
C LEU A 175 -5.30 -3.32 -11.54
N ARG A 176 -6.04 -2.23 -11.75
CA ARG A 176 -6.14 -1.57 -13.07
C ARG A 176 -4.79 -1.13 -13.61
N GLU A 177 -3.89 -0.70 -12.73
CA GLU A 177 -2.54 -0.24 -13.04
C GLU A 177 -1.47 -1.28 -12.66
N ALA A 178 -1.90 -2.53 -12.45
CA ALA A 178 -1.02 -3.63 -12.12
C ALA A 178 -0.76 -4.51 -13.37
N HIS A 179 0.39 -5.18 -13.39
CA HIS A 179 0.69 -6.24 -14.34
C HIS A 179 -0.32 -7.40 -14.23
N ASP A 180 -0.51 -8.16 -15.31
CA ASP A 180 -1.54 -9.22 -15.36
C ASP A 180 -1.29 -10.36 -14.37
N ASP A 181 -0.03 -10.57 -13.98
CA ASP A 181 0.35 -11.60 -13.01
C ASP A 181 -0.29 -11.38 -11.65
N TYR A 182 -0.53 -10.12 -11.25
CA TYR A 182 -1.25 -9.83 -10.01
C TYR A 182 -2.71 -10.26 -10.09
N GLY A 183 -3.33 -10.14 -11.27
CA GLY A 183 -4.66 -10.70 -11.52
C GLY A 183 -4.66 -12.22 -11.34
N VAL A 184 -3.70 -12.92 -11.95
CA VAL A 184 -3.53 -14.37 -11.81
C VAL A 184 -3.37 -14.76 -10.34
N PHE A 185 -2.48 -14.05 -9.63
CA PHE A 185 -2.20 -14.29 -8.22
C PHE A 185 -3.42 -14.06 -7.32
N PHE A 186 -4.10 -12.91 -7.42
CA PHE A 186 -5.21 -12.59 -6.53
C PHE A 186 -6.53 -13.29 -6.89
N LEU A 187 -6.80 -13.55 -8.18
CA LEU A 187 -8.09 -14.06 -8.61
C LEU A 187 -8.16 -15.59 -8.62
N LEU A 188 -7.04 -16.32 -8.63
CA LEU A 188 -7.04 -17.77 -8.48
C LEU A 188 -7.01 -18.17 -6.99
N LYS A 189 -7.98 -18.98 -6.57
CA LYS A 189 -8.11 -19.47 -5.18
C LYS A 189 -6.93 -20.32 -4.72
N GLN A 190 -6.17 -20.90 -5.67
CA GLN A 190 -4.99 -21.70 -5.36
C GLN A 190 -3.85 -20.87 -4.75
N TYR A 191 -3.83 -19.55 -4.94
CA TYR A 191 -2.79 -18.68 -4.39
C TYR A 191 -3.32 -17.76 -3.30
N VAL A 192 -4.52 -17.19 -3.51
CA VAL A 192 -5.12 -16.23 -2.59
C VAL A 192 -6.57 -16.59 -2.32
N HIS A 193 -7.01 -16.51 -1.07
CA HIS A 193 -8.41 -16.62 -0.69
C HIS A 193 -8.99 -15.26 -0.33
N LEU A 194 -10.02 -14.82 -1.06
CA LEU A 194 -10.68 -13.52 -0.90
C LEU A 194 -12.19 -13.69 -0.58
N PRO A 195 -12.55 -14.14 0.64
CA PRO A 195 -13.92 -14.52 0.96
C PRO A 195 -14.92 -13.36 1.00
N GLN A 196 -14.47 -12.11 0.96
CA GLN A 196 -15.33 -10.92 1.04
C GLN A 196 -15.21 -9.99 -0.17
N LEU A 197 -14.51 -10.41 -1.24
CA LEU A 197 -14.31 -9.56 -2.40
C LEU A 197 -15.65 -9.21 -3.06
N ALA A 198 -16.00 -7.93 -3.02
CA ALA A 198 -17.26 -7.40 -3.54
C ALA A 198 -17.05 -6.42 -4.71
N CYS A 199 -15.92 -5.70 -4.72
CA CYS A 199 -15.56 -4.77 -5.78
C CYS A 199 -14.19 -5.12 -6.36
N LEU A 200 -14.13 -5.25 -7.69
CA LEU A 200 -12.92 -5.57 -8.43
C LEU A 200 -12.71 -4.55 -9.55
N ARG A 201 -11.53 -3.93 -9.57
CA ARG A 201 -11.05 -3.16 -10.71
C ARG A 201 -9.86 -3.86 -11.33
N VAL A 202 -9.97 -4.25 -12.59
CA VAL A 202 -8.93 -5.04 -13.29
C VAL A 202 -8.96 -4.69 -14.78
N ARG A 203 -7.89 -4.94 -15.52
CA ARG A 203 -7.95 -4.78 -16.99
C ARG A 203 -8.72 -5.94 -17.60
N GLN A 204 -9.52 -5.66 -18.63
CA GLN A 204 -10.26 -6.68 -19.37
C GLN A 204 -9.35 -7.83 -19.85
N ALA A 205 -8.20 -7.49 -20.46
CA ALA A 205 -7.24 -8.48 -20.95
C ALA A 205 -6.74 -9.44 -19.85
N SER A 206 -6.53 -8.94 -18.63
CA SER A 206 -6.13 -9.79 -17.49
C SER A 206 -7.27 -10.75 -17.13
N LEU A 207 -8.51 -10.26 -17.09
CA LEU A 207 -9.69 -11.06 -16.74
C LEU A 207 -9.94 -12.15 -17.79
N GLU A 208 -9.86 -11.83 -19.09
CA GLU A 208 -9.96 -12.79 -20.19
C GLU A 208 -8.86 -13.86 -20.12
N LYS A 209 -7.62 -13.47 -19.83
CA LYS A 209 -6.50 -14.41 -19.66
C LYS A 209 -6.75 -15.41 -18.52
N ILE A 210 -7.20 -14.92 -17.36
CA ILE A 210 -7.42 -15.74 -16.16
C ILE A 210 -8.62 -16.68 -16.34
N THR A 211 -9.67 -16.18 -16.98
CA THR A 211 -10.90 -16.93 -17.23
C THR A 211 -10.82 -17.82 -18.48
N LYS A 212 -9.72 -17.75 -19.23
CA LYS A 212 -9.59 -18.34 -20.57
C LYS A 212 -10.78 -17.95 -21.46
N ASN A 213 -11.06 -16.66 -21.57
CA ASN A 213 -12.25 -16.10 -22.22
C ASN A 213 -13.56 -16.67 -21.63
N PHE A 214 -13.66 -16.71 -20.31
CA PHE A 214 -14.85 -17.20 -19.60
C PHE A 214 -15.23 -18.67 -19.94
N THR A 215 -14.20 -19.52 -20.06
CA THR A 215 -14.33 -20.98 -20.24
C THR A 215 -13.75 -21.80 -19.10
N SER A 216 -12.98 -21.20 -18.17
CA SER A 216 -12.41 -21.89 -17.01
C SER A 216 -13.47 -22.14 -15.92
N ASP A 217 -13.22 -23.10 -15.03
CA ASP A 217 -14.12 -23.37 -13.90
C ASP A 217 -14.21 -22.15 -12.96
N PRO A 218 -15.39 -21.50 -12.82
CA PRO A 218 -15.58 -20.36 -11.93
C PRO A 218 -15.32 -20.69 -10.45
N MET A 219 -15.46 -21.95 -10.04
CA MET A 219 -15.23 -22.36 -8.65
C MET A 219 -13.77 -22.20 -8.23
N THR A 220 -12.83 -22.17 -9.18
CA THR A 220 -11.40 -21.94 -8.93
C THR A 220 -11.06 -20.46 -8.72
N LEU A 221 -12.02 -19.55 -8.89
CA LEU A 221 -11.79 -18.10 -8.91
C LEU A 221 -12.45 -17.37 -7.73
N ASN A 222 -11.82 -16.27 -7.28
CA ASN A 222 -12.33 -15.35 -6.26
C ASN A 222 -13.36 -14.34 -6.81
N LEU A 223 -14.23 -14.74 -7.76
CA LEU A 223 -15.15 -13.82 -8.43
C LEU A 223 -16.61 -13.95 -7.98
N SER A 224 -16.97 -15.06 -7.33
CA SER A 224 -18.38 -15.39 -7.07
C SER A 224 -19.14 -14.36 -6.22
N LYS A 225 -18.45 -13.57 -5.39
CA LYS A 225 -19.05 -12.52 -4.54
C LYS A 225 -18.88 -11.10 -5.10
N VAL A 226 -18.20 -10.94 -6.24
CA VAL A 226 -17.99 -9.64 -6.87
C VAL A 226 -19.32 -9.16 -7.46
N LYS A 227 -19.75 -7.97 -7.01
CA LYS A 227 -20.98 -7.28 -7.42
C LYS A 227 -20.69 -6.02 -8.24
N ASP A 228 -19.54 -5.41 -8.00
CA ASP A 228 -19.07 -4.23 -8.73
C ASP A 228 -17.78 -4.58 -9.47
N LEU A 229 -17.88 -4.71 -10.79
CA LEU A 229 -16.75 -4.98 -11.67
C LEU A 229 -16.46 -3.77 -12.55
N ASN A 230 -15.24 -3.25 -12.48
CA ASN A 230 -14.75 -2.24 -13.40
C ASN A 230 -13.60 -2.80 -14.23
N VAL A 231 -13.86 -3.00 -15.53
CA VAL A 231 -12.92 -3.57 -16.50
C VAL A 231 -12.40 -2.56 -17.54
N GLY A 232 -12.74 -1.27 -17.38
CA GLY A 232 -12.44 -0.21 -18.35
C GLY A 232 -13.59 0.10 -19.31
N LEU A 233 -13.34 1.02 -20.27
CA LEU A 233 -14.38 1.74 -21.02
C LEU A 233 -15.11 0.92 -22.12
N TRP A 234 -14.75 -0.35 -22.38
CA TRP A 234 -15.22 -1.06 -23.59
C TRP A 234 -15.51 -2.56 -23.34
N PHE A 235 -16.22 -2.89 -22.27
CA PHE A 235 -16.56 -4.28 -21.99
C PHE A 235 -17.90 -4.68 -22.61
N ALA A 236 -17.87 -5.67 -23.49
CA ALA A 236 -19.06 -6.38 -23.97
C ALA A 236 -19.15 -7.73 -23.23
N PRO A 237 -20.14 -7.93 -22.34
CA PRO A 237 -20.29 -9.19 -21.61
C PRO A 237 -20.54 -10.36 -22.55
N LEU A 238 -19.79 -11.46 -22.39
CA LEU A 238 -20.10 -12.73 -23.04
C LEU A 238 -21.32 -13.40 -22.37
N ALA A 239 -21.97 -14.34 -23.08
CA ALA A 239 -23.13 -15.06 -22.57
C ALA A 239 -22.86 -15.78 -21.23
N THR A 240 -21.64 -16.27 -21.00
CA THR A 240 -21.22 -16.98 -19.78
C THR A 240 -20.80 -16.05 -18.64
N PHE A 241 -20.81 -14.73 -18.84
CA PHE A 241 -20.32 -13.75 -17.85
C PHE A 241 -21.03 -13.89 -16.50
N HIS A 242 -22.34 -14.13 -16.51
CA HIS A 242 -23.16 -14.31 -15.29
C HIS A 242 -22.78 -15.54 -14.46
N MET A 243 -22.00 -16.49 -14.99
CA MET A 243 -21.53 -17.66 -14.24
C MET A 243 -20.37 -17.33 -13.29
N TYR A 244 -19.67 -16.21 -13.51
CA TYR A 244 -18.48 -15.83 -12.75
C TYR A 244 -18.77 -14.81 -11.65
N PHE A 245 -19.86 -14.06 -11.77
CA PHE A 245 -20.22 -12.94 -10.92
C PHE A 245 -21.60 -13.17 -10.31
N SER A 246 -21.79 -12.74 -9.07
CA SER A 246 -23.13 -12.74 -8.47
C SER A 246 -23.95 -11.59 -9.04
N ALA A 247 -25.26 -11.83 -9.19
CA ALA A 247 -26.24 -10.78 -9.46
C ALA A 247 -26.45 -9.89 -8.22
#